data_AF-G3IM40-F1
#
_entry.id   AF-G3IM40-F1
#
_cell.length_a   1.000
_cell.length_b   1.000
_cell.length_c   1.000
_cell.angle_alpha   90.00
_cell.angle_beta   90.00
_cell.angle_gamma   90.00
#
_symmetry.space_group_name_H-M   'P 1'
#
loop_
_entity.id
_entity.type
_entity.pdbx_description
1 polymer ?
#
loop_
_entity_poly.entity_id
_entity_poly.type
_entity_poly.pdbx_seq_one_letter_code
_entity_poly.pdbx_strand_id
1 'polypeptide(L)'
;MITSAAGIISLLDEEEPQLKEFALHKLNAVVNDFWAEISESVDKIEVLYEDEGFRSRQFAALVASKVFYHLGAFEESLNYALGAGDLFNVNDNSEYVETIIAKCIDHYTKQCVENADLPEGEKKPIDQRLEGIVNKMFQRCLDDHKYKQAIGIALETRRLDVFEKTILESNDVPGMLAYSLKLCMSLMQNKQFRNKVLRVLVKIYMNLEKPDFINVCQCLIFLDDPQAVSDILEKLVKEDNLLMAYQICFDLYESASQQFLSSVIQNLRTVGTPIASVPGSTNTGTVPGSEKDSDPMETEEKTGNTPVGKTPDVGHEKEALQLMATYLPKDTSPGSAYQEGGGLYALGLIHANHGGDIIDYLLNQLKNASNDIVRHGGSLGLGLAAMGTARQDVYDLLKTNLYQDDAVTGEAAGLALGLVMLGSKNAQAIEDMVGYAQETQHEKILRGLAVGIALVMYGRMEEADALIESLCRDKDPILRRSGMYTVAMAYCGSGNNKAIRRLLHVAVSALLFFRGKVEGKVCRWTIRGGGYLYHMSYI
;
A
#
# COMPACT_ATOMS: atom_id res chain seq x y z
N MET A 1 48.21 33.57 -18.26
CA MET A 1 47.68 33.19 -16.94
C MET A 1 47.03 34.43 -16.36
N ILE A 2 45.71 34.43 -16.25
CA ILE A 2 44.97 35.50 -15.59
C ILE A 2 45.12 35.22 -14.09
N THR A 3 45.65 36.16 -13.33
CA THR A 3 45.94 35.97 -11.89
C THR A 3 44.80 36.43 -10.97
N SER A 4 43.80 37.15 -11.50
CA SER A 4 42.60 37.59 -10.78
C SER A 4 41.50 37.98 -11.77
N ALA A 5 40.24 37.79 -11.38
CA ALA A 5 39.05 38.18 -12.13
C ALA A 5 38.71 39.68 -11.95
N ALA A 6 39.35 40.39 -11.01
CA ALA A 6 39.06 41.79 -10.68
C ALA A 6 39.08 42.72 -11.91
N GLY A 7 40.03 42.55 -12.83
CA GLY A 7 40.10 43.35 -14.06
C GLY A 7 38.93 43.10 -15.02
N ILE A 8 38.33 41.91 -14.98
CA ILE A 8 37.14 41.54 -15.76
C ILE A 8 35.87 42.04 -15.07
N ILE A 9 35.87 42.07 -13.73
CA ILE A 9 34.76 42.62 -12.94
C ILE A 9 34.69 44.14 -13.10
N SER A 10 35.82 44.85 -13.16
CA SER A 10 35.83 46.29 -13.44
C SER A 10 35.24 46.62 -14.82
N LEU A 11 35.46 45.78 -15.83
CA LEU A 11 34.88 45.94 -17.17
C LEU A 11 33.34 45.84 -17.20
N LEU A 12 32.69 45.36 -16.13
CA LEU A 12 31.23 45.38 -15.99
C LEU A 12 30.70 46.76 -15.58
N ASP A 13 31.56 47.64 -15.02
CA ASP A 13 31.18 48.98 -14.57
C ASP A 13 31.13 50.00 -15.72
N GLU A 14 31.78 49.72 -16.85
CA GLU A 14 31.72 50.54 -18.06
C GLU A 14 30.32 50.60 -18.70
N GLU A 15 29.93 51.75 -19.25
CA GLU A 15 28.60 51.98 -19.82
C GLU A 15 28.38 51.30 -21.19
N GLU A 16 29.44 50.91 -21.89
CA GLU A 16 29.35 50.35 -23.25
C GLU A 16 28.84 48.89 -23.24
N PRO A 17 27.71 48.58 -23.91
CA PRO A 17 27.11 47.24 -23.87
C PRO A 17 27.98 46.15 -24.53
N GLN A 18 28.85 46.51 -25.48
CA GLN A 18 29.77 45.57 -26.14
C GLN A 18 30.90 45.12 -25.20
N LEU A 19 31.38 46.02 -24.33
CA LEU A 19 32.38 45.72 -23.31
C LEU A 19 31.82 44.78 -22.25
N LYS A 20 30.57 45.01 -21.83
CA LYS A 20 29.85 44.11 -20.91
C LYS A 20 29.68 42.71 -21.49
N GLU A 21 29.34 42.60 -22.77
CA GLU A 21 29.23 41.30 -23.46
C GLU A 21 30.57 40.55 -23.51
N PHE A 22 31.66 41.26 -23.83
CA PHE A 22 33.00 40.67 -23.82
C PHE A 22 33.46 40.26 -22.41
N ALA A 23 33.14 41.06 -21.40
CA ALA A 23 33.40 40.74 -20.00
C ALA A 23 32.66 39.46 -19.58
N LEU A 24 31.37 39.34 -19.91
CA LEU A 24 30.56 38.15 -19.65
C LEU A 24 31.13 36.89 -20.32
N HIS A 25 31.55 36.96 -21.58
CA HIS A 25 32.18 35.83 -22.28
C HIS A 25 33.46 35.35 -21.59
N LYS A 26 34.31 36.29 -21.14
CA LYS A 26 35.50 35.96 -20.37
C LYS A 26 35.17 35.40 -19.00
N LEU A 27 34.19 35.95 -18.29
CA LEU A 27 33.72 35.47 -16.99
C LEU A 27 33.25 34.02 -17.06
N ASN A 28 32.52 33.65 -18.11
CA ASN A 28 32.07 32.28 -18.31
C ASN A 28 33.22 31.26 -18.43
N ALA A 29 34.37 31.67 -18.97
CA ALA A 29 35.54 30.80 -19.10
C ALA A 29 36.34 30.65 -17.79
N VAL A 30 36.34 31.70 -16.95
CA VAL A 30 37.14 31.74 -15.70
C VAL A 30 36.33 31.43 -14.45
N VAL A 31 35.01 31.25 -14.57
CA VAL A 31 34.08 31.07 -13.46
C VAL A 31 34.45 29.88 -12.56
N ASN A 32 34.99 28.80 -13.13
CA ASN A 32 35.34 27.61 -12.35
C ASN A 32 36.55 27.84 -11.44
N ASP A 33 37.45 28.75 -11.82
CA ASP A 33 38.69 29.02 -11.09
C ASP A 33 38.55 30.19 -10.10
N PHE A 34 37.76 31.21 -10.47
CA PHE A 34 37.65 32.47 -9.72
C PHE A 34 36.23 32.76 -9.21
N TRP A 35 35.41 31.73 -8.97
CA TRP A 35 34.03 31.90 -8.48
C TRP A 35 33.94 32.72 -7.18
N ALA A 36 34.93 32.61 -6.29
CA ALA A 36 34.95 33.35 -5.02
C ALA A 36 35.02 34.86 -5.24
N GLU A 37 35.91 35.33 -6.12
CA GLU A 37 36.02 36.77 -6.45
C GLU A 37 34.77 37.27 -7.19
N ILE A 38 34.20 36.44 -8.07
CA ILE A 38 33.01 36.82 -8.84
C ILE A 38 31.77 36.91 -7.93
N SER A 39 31.69 36.04 -6.91
CA SER A 39 30.56 36.00 -5.96
C SER A 39 30.36 37.30 -5.18
N GLU A 40 31.44 38.01 -4.83
CA GLU A 40 31.37 39.30 -4.16
C GLU A 40 30.76 40.41 -5.04
N SER A 41 30.71 40.18 -6.35
CA SER A 41 30.20 41.11 -7.36
C SER A 41 28.97 40.60 -8.10
N VAL A 42 28.31 39.54 -7.58
CA VAL A 42 27.17 38.91 -8.26
C VAL A 42 26.00 39.88 -8.45
N ASP A 43 25.77 40.79 -7.49
CA ASP A 43 24.74 41.84 -7.55
C ASP A 43 24.81 42.64 -8.85
N LYS A 44 26.02 42.90 -9.36
CA LYS A 44 26.20 43.63 -10.63
C LYS A 44 25.69 42.81 -11.82
N ILE A 45 25.87 41.50 -11.79
CA ILE A 45 25.39 40.57 -12.81
C ILE A 45 23.86 40.45 -12.74
N GLU A 46 23.29 40.50 -11.54
CA GLU A 46 21.83 40.53 -11.34
C GLU A 46 21.21 41.80 -11.90
N VAL A 47 21.78 42.97 -11.63
CA VAL A 47 21.32 44.26 -12.20
C VAL A 47 21.37 44.22 -13.73
N LEU A 48 22.39 43.58 -14.32
CA LEU A 48 22.50 43.41 -15.78
C LEU A 48 21.47 42.42 -16.35
N TYR A 49 21.02 41.46 -15.54
CA TYR A 49 19.96 40.54 -15.91
C TYR A 49 18.56 41.19 -15.83
N GLU A 50 18.36 42.07 -14.85
CA GLU A 50 17.12 42.84 -14.68
C GLU A 50 16.91 43.92 -15.75
N ASP A 51 17.97 44.37 -16.42
CA ASP A 51 17.89 45.38 -17.48
C ASP A 51 17.30 44.79 -18.79
N GLU A 52 16.04 45.10 -19.07
CA GLU A 52 15.34 44.69 -20.29
C GLU A 52 15.94 45.26 -21.59
N GLY A 53 16.74 46.33 -21.51
CA GLY A 53 17.43 46.94 -22.67
C GLY A 53 18.68 46.17 -23.12
N PHE A 54 19.17 45.22 -22.33
CA PHE A 54 20.42 44.53 -22.60
C PHE A 54 20.23 43.29 -23.49
N ARG A 55 20.87 43.30 -24.68
CA ARG A 55 20.77 42.21 -25.67
C ARG A 55 21.25 40.86 -25.17
N SER A 56 22.25 40.84 -24.27
CA SER A 56 22.90 39.60 -23.81
C SER A 56 22.47 39.20 -22.40
N ARG A 57 21.24 39.56 -21.98
CA ARG A 57 20.65 39.19 -20.68
C ARG A 57 20.72 37.70 -20.37
N GLN A 58 20.53 36.88 -21.41
CA GLN A 58 20.55 35.42 -21.30
C GLN A 58 21.95 34.91 -20.90
N PHE A 59 23.01 35.62 -21.32
CA PHE A 59 24.38 35.27 -21.01
C PHE A 59 24.76 35.72 -19.59
N ALA A 60 24.26 36.88 -19.14
CA ALA A 60 24.36 37.31 -17.74
C ALA A 60 23.70 36.30 -16.80
N ALA A 61 22.51 35.81 -17.16
CA ALA A 61 21.80 34.78 -16.42
C ALA A 61 22.60 33.46 -16.33
N LEU A 62 23.26 33.05 -17.42
CA LEU A 62 24.11 31.85 -17.43
C LEU A 62 25.31 31.99 -16.50
N VAL A 63 25.99 33.14 -16.51
CA VAL A 63 27.14 33.40 -15.63
C VAL A 63 26.69 33.46 -14.16
N ALA A 64 25.60 34.17 -13.85
CA ALA A 64 25.03 34.21 -12.51
C ALA A 64 24.69 32.80 -12.02
N SER A 65 24.01 32.00 -12.84
CA SER A 65 23.64 30.64 -12.49
C SER A 65 24.84 29.74 -12.15
N LYS A 66 25.95 29.86 -12.90
CA LYS A 66 27.19 29.13 -12.59
C LYS A 66 27.87 29.60 -11.31
N VAL A 67 27.79 30.89 -10.99
CA VAL A 67 28.30 31.43 -9.72
C VAL A 67 27.49 30.83 -8.57
N PHE A 68 26.16 30.93 -8.61
CA PHE A 68 25.27 30.35 -7.58
C PHE A 68 25.42 28.83 -7.43
N TYR A 69 25.74 28.12 -8.52
CA TYR A 69 26.08 26.70 -8.46
C TYR A 69 27.29 26.43 -7.56
N HIS A 70 28.36 27.23 -7.69
CA HIS A 70 29.56 27.10 -6.85
C HIS A 70 29.35 27.59 -5.41
N LEU A 71 28.44 28.55 -5.18
CA LEU A 71 28.02 28.94 -3.82
C LEU A 71 27.17 27.85 -3.12
N GLY A 72 26.64 26.87 -3.87
CA GLY A 72 25.72 25.86 -3.36
C GLY A 72 24.26 26.33 -3.24
N ALA A 73 23.94 27.54 -3.73
CA ALA A 73 22.59 28.09 -3.78
C ALA A 73 21.86 27.59 -5.05
N PHE A 74 21.43 26.33 -5.03
CA PHE A 74 20.87 25.68 -6.23
C PHE A 74 19.50 26.23 -6.68
N GLU A 75 18.70 26.79 -5.77
CA GLU A 75 17.36 27.33 -6.11
C GLU A 75 17.50 28.61 -6.95
N GLU A 76 18.37 29.53 -6.54
CA GLU A 76 18.68 30.74 -7.29
C GLU A 76 19.38 30.41 -8.62
N SER A 77 20.33 29.46 -8.58
CA SER A 77 20.98 28.95 -9.78
C SER A 77 19.96 28.43 -10.80
N LEU A 78 18.94 27.68 -10.36
CA LEU A 78 17.88 27.19 -11.25
C LEU A 78 17.07 28.34 -11.87
N ASN A 79 16.69 29.35 -11.09
CA ASN A 79 15.92 30.50 -11.59
C ASN A 79 16.70 31.26 -12.67
N TYR A 80 17.99 31.48 -12.48
CA TYR A 80 18.85 32.11 -13.48
C TYR A 80 19.12 31.20 -14.69
N ALA A 81 19.23 29.89 -14.51
CA ALA A 81 19.33 28.93 -15.62
C ALA A 81 18.05 28.96 -16.49
N LEU A 82 16.87 29.06 -15.88
CA LEU A 82 15.59 29.25 -16.58
C LEU A 82 15.53 30.61 -17.30
N GLY A 83 16.16 31.65 -16.74
CA GLY A 83 16.33 32.97 -17.37
C GLY A 83 17.22 32.96 -18.62
N ALA A 84 18.20 32.07 -18.66
CA ALA A 84 19.12 31.91 -19.80
C ALA A 84 18.44 31.30 -21.04
N GLY A 85 17.32 30.59 -20.86
CA GLY A 85 16.50 30.04 -21.94
C GLY A 85 17.30 29.15 -22.91
N ASP A 86 17.46 29.59 -24.16
CA ASP A 86 18.10 28.81 -25.22
C ASP A 86 19.62 28.69 -25.10
N LEU A 87 20.27 29.56 -24.30
CA LEU A 87 21.71 29.45 -24.04
C LEU A 87 22.05 28.33 -23.04
N PHE A 88 21.06 27.83 -22.28
CA PHE A 88 21.23 26.66 -21.45
C PHE A 88 21.08 25.39 -22.30
N ASN A 89 22.20 24.85 -22.77
CA ASN A 89 22.20 23.66 -23.59
C ASN A 89 22.11 22.38 -22.74
N VAL A 90 20.98 21.69 -22.84
CA VAL A 90 20.71 20.42 -22.13
C VAL A 90 21.57 19.27 -22.68
N ASN A 91 22.20 19.43 -23.85
CA ASN A 91 23.02 18.39 -24.48
C ASN A 91 24.48 18.38 -24.02
N ASP A 92 24.93 19.41 -23.31
CA ASP A 92 26.31 19.49 -22.85
C ASP A 92 26.52 18.58 -21.62
N ASN A 93 27.50 17.67 -21.67
CA ASN A 93 27.88 16.78 -20.56
C ASN A 93 28.79 17.50 -19.55
N SER A 94 28.37 18.66 -19.06
CA SER A 94 29.07 19.36 -17.98
C SER A 94 28.48 18.97 -16.63
N GLU A 95 29.33 18.81 -15.61
CA GLU A 95 28.89 18.55 -14.22
C GLU A 95 27.87 19.59 -13.72
N TYR A 96 28.03 20.83 -14.17
CA TYR A 96 27.08 21.91 -13.92
C TYR A 96 25.70 21.61 -14.54
N VAL A 97 25.66 21.23 -15.82
CA VAL A 97 24.40 20.96 -16.53
C VAL A 97 23.70 19.75 -15.92
N GLU A 98 24.42 18.66 -15.64
CA GLU A 98 23.85 17.46 -15.01
C GLU A 98 23.27 17.76 -13.63
N THR A 99 23.98 18.54 -12.81
CA THR A 99 23.49 18.88 -11.45
C THR A 99 22.29 19.83 -11.51
N ILE A 100 22.30 20.83 -12.39
CA ILE A 100 21.16 21.74 -12.55
C ILE A 100 19.93 21.01 -13.11
N ILE A 101 20.11 20.07 -14.05
CA ILE A 101 19.00 19.23 -14.53
C ILE A 101 18.45 18.35 -13.40
N ALA A 102 19.31 17.73 -12.59
CA ALA A 102 18.85 16.93 -11.45
C ALA A 102 18.05 17.78 -10.44
N LYS A 103 18.55 18.97 -10.10
CA LYS A 103 17.85 19.92 -9.21
C LYS A 103 16.54 20.45 -9.83
N CYS A 104 16.53 20.67 -11.13
CA CYS A 104 15.36 21.06 -11.90
C CYS A 104 14.27 19.99 -11.81
N ILE A 105 14.62 18.72 -12.04
CA ILE A 105 13.69 17.58 -11.92
C ILE A 105 13.20 17.42 -10.49
N ASP A 106 14.07 17.54 -9.48
CA ASP A 106 13.69 17.48 -8.06
C ASP A 106 12.67 18.58 -7.71
N HIS A 107 12.94 19.83 -8.12
CA HIS A 107 12.06 20.97 -7.85
C HIS A 107 10.72 20.82 -8.59
N TYR A 108 10.76 20.46 -9.88
CA TYR A 108 9.57 20.18 -10.68
C TYR A 108 8.73 19.05 -10.08
N THR A 109 9.38 17.97 -9.62
CA THR A 109 8.71 16.83 -8.99
C THR A 109 8.03 17.23 -7.69
N LYS A 110 8.69 18.00 -6.82
CA LYS A 110 8.07 18.52 -5.59
C LYS A 110 6.82 19.35 -5.89
N GLN A 111 6.90 20.24 -6.88
CA GLN A 111 5.78 21.08 -7.28
C GLN A 111 4.63 20.26 -7.89
N CYS A 112 4.94 19.24 -8.70
CA CYS A 112 3.95 18.33 -9.26
C CYS A 112 3.26 17.46 -8.19
N VAL A 113 4.00 17.00 -7.18
CA VAL A 113 3.47 16.25 -6.04
C VAL A 113 2.50 17.12 -5.24
N GLU A 114 2.90 18.36 -4.90
CA GLU A 114 2.05 19.31 -4.17
C GLU A 114 0.77 19.65 -4.96
N ASN A 115 0.91 19.94 -6.25
CA ASN A 115 -0.22 20.23 -7.13
C ASN A 115 -1.16 19.03 -7.36
N ALA A 116 -0.66 17.81 -7.23
CA ALA A 116 -1.44 16.60 -7.39
C ALA A 116 -2.21 16.22 -6.12
N ASP A 117 -1.77 16.68 -4.96
CA ASP A 117 -2.48 16.50 -3.68
C ASP A 117 -3.52 17.62 -3.46
N LEU A 118 -3.40 18.75 -4.18
CA LEU A 118 -4.38 19.85 -4.18
C LEU A 118 -5.56 19.61 -5.16
N PRO A 119 -6.79 20.06 -4.83
CA PRO A 119 -7.94 20.00 -5.73
C PRO A 119 -7.74 20.84 -6.99
N GLU A 120 -8.38 20.45 -8.09
CA GLU A 120 -8.12 20.93 -9.45
C GLU A 120 -8.17 22.45 -9.67
N GLY A 121 -8.82 23.20 -8.78
CA GLY A 121 -8.93 24.66 -8.83
C GLY A 121 -7.79 25.46 -8.18
N GLU A 122 -6.90 24.82 -7.39
CA GLU A 122 -5.81 25.50 -6.66
C GLU A 122 -4.40 25.14 -7.19
N LYS A 123 -4.33 24.46 -8.35
CA LYS A 123 -3.05 24.07 -8.97
C LYS A 123 -2.21 25.32 -9.25
N LYS A 124 -1.04 25.42 -8.60
CA LYS A 124 -0.09 26.50 -8.86
C LYS A 124 0.40 26.37 -10.31
N PRO A 125 0.39 27.45 -11.11
CA PRO A 125 0.90 27.41 -12.46
C PRO A 125 2.39 27.04 -12.41
N ILE A 126 2.76 25.98 -13.11
CA ILE A 126 4.16 25.59 -13.27
C ILE A 126 4.76 26.47 -14.36
N ASP A 127 5.98 26.97 -14.15
CA ASP A 127 6.67 27.76 -15.17
C ASP A 127 6.89 26.91 -16.43
N GLN A 128 6.46 27.44 -17.58
CA GLN A 128 6.59 26.78 -18.89
C GLN A 128 8.06 26.52 -19.25
N ARG A 129 8.99 27.33 -18.73
CA ARG A 129 10.43 27.13 -18.94
C ARG A 129 10.94 25.87 -18.24
N LEU A 130 10.46 25.63 -17.03
CA LEU A 130 10.82 24.45 -16.24
C LEU A 130 10.30 23.19 -16.93
N GLU A 131 9.04 23.22 -17.38
CA GLU A 131 8.47 22.14 -18.18
C GLU A 131 9.21 21.93 -19.51
N GLY A 132 9.65 23.00 -20.16
CA GLY A 132 10.44 22.96 -21.39
C GLY A 132 11.77 22.22 -21.23
N ILE A 133 12.51 22.48 -20.14
CA ILE A 133 13.77 21.77 -19.85
C ILE A 133 13.51 20.29 -19.61
N VAL A 134 12.49 19.96 -18.81
CA VAL A 134 12.09 18.59 -18.53
C VAL A 134 11.69 17.86 -19.83
N ASN A 135 10.93 18.50 -20.71
CA ASN A 135 10.55 17.94 -22.01
C ASN A 135 11.75 17.71 -22.93
N LYS A 136 12.71 18.65 -22.99
CA LYS A 136 13.97 18.46 -23.73
C LYS A 136 14.77 17.27 -23.16
N MET A 137 14.77 17.10 -21.84
CA MET A 137 15.42 15.97 -21.17
C MET A 137 14.76 14.63 -21.51
N PHE A 138 13.42 14.58 -21.57
CA PHE A 138 12.70 13.40 -22.04
C PHE A 138 13.02 13.06 -23.50
N GLN A 139 13.06 14.05 -24.39
CA GLN A 139 13.47 13.83 -25.79
C GLN A 139 14.89 13.27 -25.86
N ARG A 140 15.84 13.84 -25.10
CA ARG A 140 17.21 13.33 -25.02
C ARG A 140 17.26 11.87 -24.53
N CYS A 141 16.47 11.50 -23.52
CA CYS A 141 16.42 10.12 -23.05
C CYS A 141 15.82 9.15 -24.08
N LEU A 142 14.84 9.61 -24.86
CA LEU A 142 14.23 8.84 -25.94
C LEU A 142 15.22 8.63 -27.09
N ASP A 143 15.95 9.68 -27.49
CA ASP A 143 16.99 9.63 -28.51
C ASP A 143 18.17 8.72 -28.11
N ASP A 144 18.54 8.73 -26.82
CA ASP A 144 19.58 7.86 -26.24
C ASP A 144 19.12 6.40 -26.07
N HIS A 145 17.87 6.06 -26.40
CA HIS A 145 17.23 4.76 -26.15
C HIS A 145 17.24 4.31 -24.67
N LYS A 146 17.28 5.26 -23.73
CA LYS A 146 17.27 5.04 -22.27
C LYS A 146 15.84 5.05 -21.71
N TYR A 147 15.00 4.14 -22.19
CA TYR A 147 13.57 4.08 -21.83
C TYR A 147 13.32 3.82 -20.33
N LYS A 148 14.17 3.02 -19.67
CA LYS A 148 14.01 2.72 -18.22
C LYS A 148 14.14 3.98 -17.36
N GLN A 149 15.10 4.84 -17.68
CA GLN A 149 15.32 6.13 -17.02
C GLN A 149 14.15 7.07 -17.31
N ALA A 150 13.71 7.13 -18.57
CA ALA A 150 12.56 7.95 -18.96
C ALA A 150 11.28 7.55 -18.20
N ILE A 151 11.03 6.24 -18.04
CA ILE A 151 9.90 5.73 -17.23
C ILE A 151 10.04 6.16 -15.77
N GLY A 152 11.24 6.05 -15.17
CA GLY A 152 11.49 6.50 -13.80
C GLY A 152 11.15 7.97 -13.59
N ILE A 153 11.65 8.83 -14.47
CA ILE A 153 11.42 10.28 -14.42
C ILE A 153 9.95 10.60 -14.69
N ALA A 154 9.30 9.91 -15.63
CA ALA A 154 7.87 10.09 -15.90
C ALA A 154 7.00 9.74 -14.68
N LEU A 155 7.35 8.69 -13.95
CA LEU A 155 6.67 8.28 -12.74
C LEU A 155 6.92 9.25 -11.58
N GLU A 156 8.15 9.74 -11.40
CA GLU A 156 8.50 10.75 -10.40
C GLU A 156 7.76 12.07 -10.65
N THR A 157 7.79 12.54 -11.90
CA THR A 157 7.09 13.77 -12.33
C THR A 157 5.56 13.65 -12.39
N ARG A 158 5.01 12.46 -12.08
CA ARG A 158 3.57 12.13 -12.16
C ARG A 158 2.93 12.38 -13.54
N ARG A 159 3.70 12.37 -14.62
CA ARG A 159 3.19 12.62 -15.99
C ARG A 159 2.88 11.33 -16.73
N LEU A 160 1.60 11.02 -16.83
CA LEU A 160 1.10 9.81 -17.47
C LEU A 160 1.26 9.83 -19.00
N ASP A 161 1.15 11.00 -19.62
CA ASP A 161 1.23 11.14 -21.09
C ASP A 161 2.62 10.75 -21.61
N VAL A 162 3.67 11.19 -20.92
CA VAL A 162 5.05 10.85 -21.26
C VAL A 162 5.36 9.39 -20.94
N PHE A 163 4.77 8.86 -19.87
CA PHE A 163 4.88 7.45 -19.52
C PHE A 163 4.26 6.54 -20.61
N GLU A 164 3.07 6.87 -21.12
CA GLU A 164 2.44 6.11 -22.21
C GLU A 164 3.27 6.20 -23.51
N LYS A 165 3.72 7.41 -23.85
CA LYS A 165 4.57 7.64 -25.04
C LYS A 165 5.89 6.87 -24.98
N THR A 166 6.58 6.89 -23.84
CA THR A 166 7.86 6.18 -23.65
C THR A 166 7.74 4.67 -23.79
N ILE A 167 6.61 4.08 -23.39
CA ILE A 167 6.35 2.64 -23.56
C ILE A 167 6.10 2.31 -25.04
N LEU A 168 5.28 3.10 -25.73
CA LEU A 168 4.92 2.88 -27.13
C LEU A 168 6.10 3.06 -28.10
N GLU A 169 7.02 3.98 -27.81
CA GLU A 169 8.22 4.21 -28.61
C GLU A 169 9.36 3.22 -28.31
N SER A 170 9.19 2.34 -27.31
CA SER A 170 10.22 1.39 -26.93
C SER A 170 10.25 0.16 -27.85
N ASN A 171 11.46 -0.33 -28.14
CA ASN A 171 11.65 -1.54 -28.95
C ASN A 171 11.21 -2.83 -28.24
N ASP A 172 11.04 -2.81 -26.91
CA ASP A 172 10.65 -3.94 -26.06
C ASP A 172 9.48 -3.55 -25.15
N VAL A 173 8.28 -3.47 -25.75
CA VAL A 173 7.05 -3.09 -25.04
C VAL A 173 6.73 -4.06 -23.89
N PRO A 174 6.78 -5.40 -24.05
CA PRO A 174 6.47 -6.32 -22.95
C PRO A 174 7.44 -6.20 -21.76
N GLY A 175 8.75 -6.09 -22.02
CA GLY A 175 9.73 -5.93 -20.94
C GLY A 175 9.59 -4.59 -20.20
N MET A 176 9.28 -3.50 -20.91
CA MET A 176 9.05 -2.19 -20.30
C MET A 176 7.76 -2.15 -19.48
N LEU A 177 6.72 -2.85 -19.90
CA LEU A 177 5.47 -2.98 -19.14
C LEU A 177 5.68 -3.77 -17.83
N ALA A 178 6.40 -4.90 -17.88
CA ALA A 178 6.75 -5.66 -16.68
C ALA A 178 7.64 -4.86 -15.72
N TYR A 179 8.62 -4.12 -16.25
CA TYR A 179 9.45 -3.21 -15.46
C TYR A 179 8.60 -2.11 -14.80
N SER A 180 7.69 -1.49 -15.56
CA SER A 180 6.79 -0.45 -15.05
C SER A 180 5.89 -0.97 -13.95
N LEU A 181 5.32 -2.17 -14.09
CA LEU A 181 4.50 -2.81 -13.07
C LEU A 181 5.32 -3.05 -11.78
N LYS A 182 6.55 -3.56 -11.90
CA LYS A 182 7.45 -3.75 -10.74
C LYS A 182 7.77 -2.42 -10.04
N LEU A 183 8.04 -1.35 -10.80
CA LEU A 183 8.24 -0.02 -10.23
C LEU A 183 6.98 0.49 -9.54
N CYS A 184 5.79 0.26 -10.13
CA CYS A 184 4.53 0.67 -9.54
C CYS A 184 4.28 0.00 -8.19
N MET A 185 4.64 -1.28 -8.08
CA MET A 185 4.46 -2.04 -6.84
C MET A 185 5.48 -1.66 -5.76
N SER A 186 6.72 -1.30 -6.13
CA SER A 186 7.80 -1.05 -5.18
C SER A 186 8.01 0.43 -4.79
N LEU A 187 7.81 1.38 -5.72
CA LEU A 187 8.17 2.79 -5.51
C LEU A 187 6.97 3.66 -5.14
N MET A 188 5.76 3.29 -5.60
CA MET A 188 4.59 4.15 -5.45
C MET A 188 3.91 3.97 -4.10
N GLN A 189 4.13 4.93 -3.20
CA GLN A 189 3.48 4.95 -1.89
C GLN A 189 2.03 5.45 -1.95
N ASN A 190 1.72 6.40 -2.84
CA ASN A 190 0.38 6.96 -2.97
C ASN A 190 -0.53 6.02 -3.79
N LYS A 191 -1.59 5.51 -3.14
CA LYS A 191 -2.57 4.59 -3.74
C LYS A 191 -3.35 5.21 -4.91
N GLN A 192 -3.71 6.49 -4.83
CA GLN A 192 -4.48 7.15 -5.90
C GLN A 192 -3.65 7.28 -7.17
N PHE A 193 -2.39 7.69 -7.04
CA PHE A 193 -1.50 7.80 -8.19
C PHE A 193 -1.16 6.40 -8.75
N ARG A 194 -0.92 5.41 -7.88
CA ARG A 194 -0.73 4.01 -8.29
C ARG A 194 -1.91 3.49 -9.09
N ASN A 195 -3.14 3.76 -8.66
CA ASN A 195 -4.35 3.36 -9.39
C ASN A 195 -4.47 4.05 -10.75
N LYS A 196 -4.07 5.32 -10.87
CA LYS A 196 -4.04 6.02 -12.17
C LYS A 196 -3.02 5.39 -13.13
N VAL A 197 -1.80 5.10 -12.67
CA VAL A 197 -0.77 4.45 -13.50
C VAL A 197 -1.18 3.04 -13.90
N LEU A 198 -1.67 2.24 -12.97
CA LEU A 198 -2.15 0.88 -13.27
C LEU A 198 -3.32 0.88 -14.28
N ARG A 199 -4.23 1.88 -14.23
CA ARG A 199 -5.28 2.05 -15.26
C ARG A 199 -4.70 2.31 -16.65
N VAL A 200 -3.65 3.12 -16.74
CA VAL A 200 -2.95 3.38 -18.01
C VAL A 200 -2.25 2.10 -18.50
N LEU A 201 -1.59 1.37 -17.60
CA LEU A 201 -0.97 0.08 -17.93
C LEU A 201 -1.98 -0.93 -18.49
N VAL A 202 -3.16 -1.07 -17.87
CA VAL A 202 -4.23 -1.97 -18.37
C VAL A 202 -4.67 -1.57 -19.79
N LYS A 203 -4.82 -0.27 -20.07
CA LYS A 203 -5.17 0.21 -21.42
C LYS A 203 -4.09 -0.16 -22.44
N ILE A 204 -2.81 0.01 -22.10
CA ILE A 204 -1.71 -0.32 -22.99
C ILE A 204 -1.66 -1.84 -23.23
N TYR A 205 -1.77 -2.66 -22.18
CA TYR A 205 -1.81 -4.12 -22.32
C TYR A 205 -2.96 -4.61 -23.21
N MET A 206 -4.13 -3.95 -23.16
CA MET A 206 -5.29 -4.29 -23.99
C MET A 206 -5.13 -3.90 -25.46
N ASN A 207 -4.33 -2.88 -25.75
CA ASN A 207 -4.07 -2.39 -27.10
C ASN A 207 -2.93 -3.15 -27.82
N LEU A 208 -2.26 -4.09 -27.14
CA LEU A 208 -1.24 -4.94 -27.75
C LEU A 208 -1.85 -5.94 -28.73
N GLU A 209 -1.08 -6.29 -29.77
CA GLU A 209 -1.48 -7.32 -30.76
C GLU A 209 -1.80 -8.68 -30.13
N LYS A 210 -1.13 -9.00 -29.01
CA LYS A 210 -1.43 -10.14 -28.15
C LYS A 210 -1.54 -9.64 -26.71
N PRO A 211 -2.77 -9.46 -26.19
CA PRO A 211 -2.97 -9.03 -24.83
C PRO A 211 -2.42 -10.06 -23.84
N ASP A 212 -1.59 -9.60 -22.91
CA ASP A 212 -1.16 -10.41 -21.78
C ASP A 212 -2.20 -10.33 -20.67
N PHE A 213 -3.15 -11.25 -20.70
CA PHE A 213 -4.26 -11.27 -19.75
C PHE A 213 -3.82 -11.54 -18.31
N ILE A 214 -2.68 -12.21 -18.08
CA ILE A 214 -2.19 -12.50 -16.72
C ILE A 214 -1.78 -11.19 -16.03
N ASN A 215 -0.92 -10.42 -16.68
CA ASN A 215 -0.47 -9.14 -16.14
C ASN A 215 -1.62 -8.12 -16.02
N VAL A 216 -2.61 -8.18 -16.92
CA VAL A 216 -3.81 -7.34 -16.82
C VAL A 216 -4.64 -7.73 -15.61
N CYS A 217 -4.90 -9.02 -15.39
CA CYS A 217 -5.66 -9.48 -14.23
C CYS A 217 -4.96 -9.09 -12.92
N GLN A 218 -3.64 -9.24 -12.83
CA GLN A 218 -2.88 -8.74 -11.68
C GLN A 218 -3.06 -7.23 -11.46
N CYS A 219 -2.98 -6.42 -12.52
CA CYS A 219 -3.26 -4.98 -12.40
C CYS A 219 -4.70 -4.71 -11.91
N LEU A 220 -5.68 -5.46 -12.42
CA LEU A 220 -7.09 -5.30 -12.08
C LEU A 220 -7.38 -5.71 -10.62
N ILE A 221 -6.70 -6.73 -10.11
CA ILE A 221 -6.77 -7.13 -8.69
C ILE A 221 -6.30 -5.97 -7.80
N PHE A 222 -5.19 -5.30 -8.15
CA PHE A 222 -4.71 -4.14 -7.38
C PHE A 222 -5.61 -2.90 -7.53
N LEU A 223 -6.31 -2.76 -8.65
CA LEU A 223 -7.32 -1.72 -8.89
C LEU A 223 -8.62 -1.96 -8.13
N ASP A 224 -8.87 -3.19 -7.68
CA ASP A 224 -10.15 -3.62 -7.09
C ASP A 224 -11.33 -3.38 -8.05
N ASP A 225 -11.13 -3.65 -9.35
CA ASP A 225 -12.16 -3.53 -10.40
C ASP A 225 -12.67 -4.90 -10.89
N PRO A 226 -13.71 -5.46 -10.25
CA PRO A 226 -14.24 -6.78 -10.60
C PRO A 226 -15.05 -6.78 -11.91
N GLN A 227 -15.54 -5.63 -12.37
CA GLN A 227 -16.33 -5.55 -13.61
C GLN A 227 -15.44 -5.74 -14.83
N ALA A 228 -14.29 -5.06 -14.87
CA ALA A 228 -13.34 -5.19 -15.95
C ALA A 228 -12.82 -6.64 -16.09
N VAL A 229 -12.61 -7.36 -14.98
CA VAL A 229 -12.22 -8.78 -15.01
C VAL A 229 -13.34 -9.65 -15.57
N SER A 230 -14.59 -9.42 -15.18
CA SER A 230 -15.71 -10.19 -15.75
C SER A 230 -15.87 -9.97 -17.26
N ASP A 231 -15.69 -8.74 -17.74
CA ASP A 231 -15.78 -8.42 -19.17
C ASP A 231 -14.68 -9.14 -19.99
N ILE A 232 -13.47 -9.21 -19.43
CA ILE A 232 -12.34 -9.93 -20.04
C ILE A 232 -12.60 -11.44 -20.09
N LEU A 233 -13.08 -12.01 -18.99
CA LEU A 233 -13.44 -13.44 -18.93
C LEU A 233 -14.56 -13.76 -19.93
N GLU A 234 -15.58 -12.90 -20.05
CA GLU A 234 -16.65 -13.07 -21.03
C GLU A 234 -16.11 -13.02 -22.47
N LYS A 235 -15.21 -12.07 -22.77
CA LYS A 235 -14.58 -11.97 -24.10
C LYS A 235 -13.79 -13.23 -24.44
N LEU A 236 -13.03 -13.77 -23.50
CA LEU A 236 -12.25 -15.00 -23.68
C LEU A 236 -13.11 -16.24 -23.88
N VAL A 237 -14.24 -16.32 -23.18
CA VAL A 237 -15.23 -17.40 -23.37
C VAL A 237 -15.91 -17.28 -24.73
N LYS A 238 -16.22 -16.07 -25.21
CA LYS A 238 -16.76 -15.84 -26.57
C LYS A 238 -15.78 -16.20 -27.67
N GLU A 239 -14.48 -16.03 -27.43
CA GLU A 239 -13.40 -16.40 -28.35
C GLU A 239 -13.02 -17.90 -28.26
N ASP A 240 -13.73 -18.70 -27.45
CA ASP A 240 -13.51 -20.14 -27.20
C ASP A 240 -12.10 -20.48 -26.66
N ASN A 241 -11.43 -19.49 -26.05
CA ASN A 241 -10.10 -19.68 -25.46
C ASN A 241 -10.20 -20.08 -23.99
N LEU A 242 -10.78 -21.26 -23.75
CA LEU A 242 -11.04 -21.77 -22.41
C LEU A 242 -9.77 -21.96 -21.58
N LEU A 243 -8.65 -22.34 -22.21
CA LEU A 243 -7.37 -22.55 -21.50
C LEU A 243 -6.89 -21.27 -20.81
N MET A 244 -6.91 -20.14 -21.53
CA MET A 244 -6.53 -18.85 -20.96
C MET A 244 -7.52 -18.39 -19.88
N ALA A 245 -8.83 -18.63 -20.10
CA ALA A 245 -9.84 -18.33 -19.10
C ALA A 245 -9.62 -19.12 -17.80
N TYR A 246 -9.31 -20.42 -17.89
CA TYR A 246 -8.98 -21.24 -16.72
C TYR A 246 -7.73 -20.74 -16.00
N GLN A 247 -6.68 -20.40 -16.74
CA GLN A 247 -5.44 -19.89 -16.14
C GLN A 247 -5.67 -18.59 -15.37
N ILE A 248 -6.48 -17.68 -15.92
CA ILE A 248 -6.87 -16.43 -15.25
C ILE A 248 -7.69 -16.74 -14.00
N CYS A 249 -8.64 -17.67 -14.07
CA CYS A 249 -9.43 -18.06 -12.90
C CYS A 249 -8.56 -18.64 -11.77
N PHE A 250 -7.55 -19.44 -12.10
CA PHE A 250 -6.59 -19.95 -11.10
C PHE A 250 -5.74 -18.84 -10.49
N ASP A 251 -5.17 -17.95 -11.31
CA ASP A 251 -4.39 -16.80 -10.83
C ASP A 251 -5.25 -15.87 -9.97
N LEU A 252 -6.52 -15.66 -10.36
CA LEU A 252 -7.47 -14.86 -9.61
C LEU A 252 -7.81 -15.50 -8.27
N TYR A 253 -7.98 -16.82 -8.21
CA TYR A 253 -8.25 -17.53 -6.96
C TYR A 253 -7.06 -17.47 -5.98
N GLU A 254 -5.83 -17.53 -6.48
CA GLU A 254 -4.62 -17.47 -5.65
C GLU A 254 -4.29 -16.04 -5.19
N SER A 255 -4.48 -15.04 -6.07
CA SER A 255 -4.02 -13.66 -5.85
C SER A 255 -5.08 -12.69 -5.35
N ALA A 256 -6.36 -12.91 -5.66
CA ALA A 256 -7.42 -11.94 -5.33
C ALA A 256 -8.05 -12.16 -3.95
N SER A 257 -8.72 -11.14 -3.44
CA SER A 257 -9.48 -11.24 -2.19
C SER A 257 -10.79 -12.01 -2.38
N GLN A 258 -11.30 -12.63 -1.32
CA GLN A 258 -12.58 -13.36 -1.35
C GLN A 258 -13.76 -12.47 -1.76
N GLN A 259 -13.75 -11.21 -1.32
CA GLN A 259 -14.76 -10.22 -1.69
C GLN A 259 -14.75 -9.93 -3.21
N PHE A 260 -13.56 -9.81 -3.78
CA PHE A 260 -13.36 -9.61 -5.21
C PHE A 260 -13.90 -10.79 -6.01
N LEU A 261 -13.52 -12.01 -5.64
CA LEU A 261 -13.99 -13.25 -6.27
C LEU A 261 -15.51 -13.37 -6.23
N SER A 262 -16.12 -13.11 -5.07
CA SER A 262 -17.58 -13.16 -4.91
C SER A 262 -18.29 -12.14 -5.82
N SER A 263 -17.72 -10.95 -5.94
CA SER A 263 -18.24 -9.89 -6.82
C SER A 263 -18.12 -10.27 -8.29
N VAL A 264 -16.97 -10.82 -8.72
CA VAL A 264 -16.77 -11.32 -10.09
C VAL A 264 -17.77 -12.42 -10.42
N ILE A 265 -17.97 -13.40 -9.52
CA ILE A 265 -18.96 -14.48 -9.71
C ILE A 265 -20.39 -13.91 -9.83
N GLN A 266 -20.75 -12.93 -9.01
CA GLN A 266 -22.05 -12.28 -9.07
C GLN A 266 -22.25 -11.53 -10.39
N ASN A 267 -21.24 -10.81 -10.87
CA ASN A 267 -21.27 -10.11 -12.17
C ASN A 267 -21.45 -11.11 -13.32
N LEU A 268 -20.66 -12.18 -13.33
CA LEU A 268 -20.75 -13.22 -14.35
C LEU A 268 -22.13 -13.91 -14.36
N ARG A 269 -22.75 -14.14 -13.19
CA ARG A 269 -24.12 -14.68 -13.08
C ARG A 269 -25.19 -13.70 -13.55
N THR A 270 -24.96 -12.39 -13.39
CA THR A 270 -25.92 -11.35 -13.80
C THR A 270 -25.92 -11.17 -15.32
N VAL A 271 -24.75 -11.27 -15.94
CA VAL A 271 -24.58 -11.14 -17.40
C VAL A 271 -24.89 -12.46 -18.12
N GLY A 272 -24.62 -13.60 -17.48
CA GLY A 272 -24.88 -14.93 -18.01
C GLY A 272 -26.05 -15.64 -17.32
N THR A 273 -27.26 -15.54 -17.89
CA THR A 273 -28.19 -16.68 -17.87
C THR A 273 -28.59 -17.06 -19.29
N PRO A 274 -28.65 -18.36 -19.65
CA PRO A 274 -28.45 -19.56 -18.84
C PRO A 274 -27.28 -20.45 -19.32
N ILE A 275 -26.43 -20.90 -18.40
CA ILE A 275 -25.80 -22.22 -18.53
C ILE A 275 -26.34 -23.08 -17.40
N ALA A 276 -26.93 -24.20 -17.81
CA ALA A 276 -27.49 -25.21 -16.94
C ALA A 276 -26.49 -25.66 -15.88
N SER A 277 -26.98 -25.81 -14.67
CA SER A 277 -26.37 -26.63 -13.63
C SER A 277 -25.92 -27.97 -14.22
N VAL A 278 -24.62 -28.24 -14.24
CA VAL A 278 -24.11 -29.59 -14.46
C VAL A 278 -24.00 -30.25 -13.07
N PRO A 279 -24.84 -31.26 -12.76
CA PRO A 279 -24.72 -32.03 -11.54
C PRO A 279 -23.66 -33.11 -11.75
N GLY A 280 -22.60 -33.08 -10.93
CA GLY A 280 -21.73 -34.22 -10.66
C GLY A 280 -20.83 -34.71 -11.81
N SER A 281 -19.52 -34.62 -11.60
CA SER A 281 -18.62 -35.68 -12.06
C SER A 281 -17.50 -35.86 -11.05
N THR A 282 -17.63 -36.96 -10.31
CA THR A 282 -16.51 -37.74 -9.78
C THR A 282 -15.43 -37.89 -10.85
N ASN A 283 -14.17 -37.64 -10.47
CA ASN A 283 -12.96 -38.40 -10.85
C ASN A 283 -11.72 -37.62 -10.38
N THR A 284 -11.32 -37.83 -9.11
CA THR A 284 -9.94 -37.57 -8.70
C THR A 284 -9.12 -38.80 -9.04
N GLY A 285 -8.32 -38.69 -10.10
CA GLY A 285 -7.26 -39.63 -10.42
C GLY A 285 -6.16 -39.53 -9.37
N THR A 286 -5.95 -40.64 -8.68
CA THR A 286 -4.83 -40.90 -7.78
C THR A 286 -3.49 -40.87 -8.54
N VAL A 287 -2.53 -40.10 -8.02
CA VAL A 287 -1.10 -40.35 -8.24
C VAL A 287 -0.44 -40.42 -6.87
N PRO A 288 0.18 -41.55 -6.46
CA PRO A 288 0.75 -41.72 -5.14
C PRO A 288 2.16 -41.11 -5.08
N GLY A 289 2.35 -40.12 -4.21
CA GLY A 289 3.65 -39.58 -3.84
C GLY A 289 3.82 -39.70 -2.32
N SER A 290 4.56 -40.71 -1.90
CA SER A 290 4.91 -40.97 -0.50
C SER A 290 6.07 -40.08 -0.06
N GLU A 291 5.83 -39.17 0.87
CA GLU A 291 6.89 -38.67 1.76
C GLU A 291 6.38 -38.75 3.21
N LYS A 292 6.83 -39.81 3.89
CA LYS A 292 6.85 -39.89 5.35
C LYS A 292 8.12 -39.18 5.80
N ASP A 293 7.99 -38.24 6.72
CA ASP A 293 8.92 -38.19 7.85
C ASP A 293 8.34 -37.39 9.02
N SER A 294 8.16 -38.08 10.15
CA SER A 294 8.33 -37.53 11.49
C SER A 294 8.23 -38.67 12.50
N ASP A 295 9.39 -39.09 13.02
CA ASP A 295 9.49 -39.93 14.21
C ASP A 295 9.24 -39.10 15.50
N PRO A 296 8.71 -39.72 16.57
CA PRO A 296 8.34 -39.03 17.80
C PRO A 296 9.51 -38.98 18.79
N MET A 297 9.60 -37.88 19.56
CA MET A 297 10.43 -37.82 20.77
C MET A 297 9.54 -37.44 21.96
N GLU A 298 9.44 -38.35 22.93
CA GLU A 298 8.75 -38.15 24.20
C GLU A 298 9.57 -37.27 25.13
N THR A 299 8.92 -36.32 25.81
CA THR A 299 9.15 -36.04 27.24
C THR A 299 7.92 -35.36 27.88
N GLU A 300 7.35 -36.12 28.83
CA GLU A 300 6.73 -35.79 30.13
C GLU A 300 5.68 -34.68 30.33
N GLU A 301 4.68 -35.08 31.12
CA GLU A 301 3.41 -34.47 31.47
C GLU A 301 3.49 -33.18 32.31
N LYS A 302 2.69 -32.17 31.94
CA LYS A 302 1.55 -31.65 32.74
C LYS A 302 0.99 -30.35 32.14
N THR A 303 -0.20 -30.45 31.54
CA THR A 303 -1.40 -29.63 31.83
C THR A 303 -2.54 -30.17 30.97
N GLY A 304 -3.66 -30.50 31.63
CA GLY A 304 -4.74 -31.30 31.06
C GLY A 304 -5.52 -30.60 29.94
N ASN A 305 -5.86 -31.42 28.94
CA ASN A 305 -6.90 -31.27 27.92
C ASN A 305 -6.78 -30.12 26.91
N THR A 306 -5.88 -30.30 25.94
CA THR A 306 -6.02 -30.08 24.48
C THR A 306 -4.69 -30.54 23.85
N PRO A 307 -4.62 -31.23 22.68
CA PRO A 307 -5.38 -30.94 21.46
C PRO A 307 -5.83 -32.17 20.63
N VAL A 308 -7.04 -32.12 20.06
CA VAL A 308 -7.36 -32.77 18.77
C VAL A 308 -7.74 -31.63 17.84
N GLY A 309 -6.75 -31.06 17.14
CA GLY A 309 -6.99 -29.85 16.34
C GLY A 309 -5.76 -29.24 15.69
N LYS A 310 -4.62 -29.92 15.64
CA LYS A 310 -3.53 -29.57 14.72
C LYS A 310 -3.41 -30.67 13.66
N THR A 311 -4.14 -30.42 12.56
CA THR A 311 -4.01 -30.91 11.17
C THR A 311 -4.03 -32.43 10.93
N PRO A 312 -5.03 -32.96 10.18
CA PRO A 312 -4.90 -33.00 8.70
C PRO A 312 -6.16 -32.69 7.84
N ASP A 313 -7.26 -32.14 8.39
CA ASP A 313 -8.55 -32.05 7.64
C ASP A 313 -8.89 -30.69 7.00
N VAL A 314 -7.89 -29.89 6.61
CA VAL A 314 -8.16 -28.66 5.86
C VAL A 314 -8.45 -29.03 4.39
N GLY A 315 -9.74 -29.19 4.04
CA GLY A 315 -10.18 -29.39 2.65
C GLY A 315 -11.22 -30.49 2.37
N HIS A 316 -11.65 -31.27 3.37
CA HIS A 316 -12.65 -32.33 3.18
C HIS A 316 -14.10 -31.80 3.29
N GLU A 317 -14.58 -30.98 2.35
CA GLU A 317 -15.86 -30.26 2.48
C GLU A 317 -17.09 -31.15 2.77
N LYS A 318 -17.18 -32.34 2.16
CA LYS A 318 -18.36 -33.23 2.29
C LYS A 318 -18.23 -34.25 3.43
N GLU A 319 -17.01 -34.65 3.75
CA GLU A 319 -16.74 -35.66 4.78
C GLU A 319 -16.55 -35.03 6.17
N ALA A 320 -16.12 -33.76 6.22
CA ALA A 320 -15.95 -33.01 7.46
C ALA A 320 -17.25 -32.92 8.27
N LEU A 321 -18.39 -32.68 7.61
CA LEU A 321 -19.68 -32.65 8.30
C LEU A 321 -20.03 -34.01 8.91
N GLN A 322 -19.72 -35.12 8.22
CA GLN A 322 -20.02 -36.47 8.70
C GLN A 322 -19.09 -36.90 9.84
N LEU A 323 -17.80 -36.59 9.74
CA LEU A 323 -16.80 -36.91 10.76
C LEU A 323 -17.00 -36.06 12.02
N MET A 324 -17.27 -34.77 11.85
CA MET A 324 -17.51 -33.85 12.96
C MET A 324 -18.91 -34.02 13.55
N ALA A 325 -19.85 -34.70 12.88
CA ALA A 325 -21.21 -34.92 13.37
C ALA A 325 -21.26 -35.57 14.77
N THR A 326 -20.20 -36.25 15.22
CA THR A 326 -20.09 -36.83 16.57
C THR A 326 -19.84 -35.77 17.66
N TYR A 327 -19.29 -34.61 17.28
CA TYR A 327 -18.88 -33.51 18.16
C TYR A 327 -19.77 -32.26 18.03
N LEU A 328 -20.62 -32.21 16.99
CA LEU A 328 -21.62 -31.18 16.82
C LEU A 328 -22.81 -31.36 17.78
N PRO A 329 -23.46 -30.26 18.19
CA PRO A 329 -24.66 -30.32 19.02
C PRO A 329 -25.74 -31.15 18.30
N LYS A 330 -26.15 -32.26 18.93
CA LYS A 330 -27.23 -33.14 18.50
C LYS A 330 -28.16 -33.41 19.67
N ASP A 331 -29.45 -33.60 19.39
CA ASP A 331 -30.49 -33.93 20.37
C ASP A 331 -30.22 -35.25 21.13
N THR A 332 -29.33 -36.12 20.63
CA THR A 332 -29.12 -37.47 21.15
C THR A 332 -28.25 -37.59 22.40
N SER A 333 -27.45 -36.58 22.75
CA SER A 333 -26.84 -36.42 24.08
C SER A 333 -26.04 -35.12 24.08
N PRO A 334 -26.34 -34.14 24.95
CA PRO A 334 -25.49 -32.95 25.05
C PRO A 334 -24.11 -33.40 25.52
N GLY A 335 -23.10 -33.13 24.70
CA GLY A 335 -21.71 -33.30 25.11
C GLY A 335 -21.34 -32.25 26.17
N SER A 336 -20.07 -32.19 26.57
CA SER A 336 -19.61 -31.01 27.28
C SER A 336 -19.80 -29.77 26.38
N ALA A 337 -20.33 -28.67 26.92
CA ALA A 337 -20.55 -27.44 26.14
C ALA A 337 -19.27 -26.93 25.44
N TYR A 338 -18.09 -27.25 25.98
CA TYR A 338 -16.79 -26.97 25.37
C TYR A 338 -16.52 -27.82 24.11
N GLN A 339 -16.98 -29.06 24.09
CA GLN A 339 -16.84 -29.96 22.95
C GLN A 339 -17.76 -29.52 21.81
N GLU A 340 -19.00 -29.14 22.14
CA GLU A 340 -19.96 -28.61 21.15
C GLU A 340 -19.48 -27.26 20.58
N GLY A 341 -19.06 -26.33 21.43
CA GLY A 341 -18.48 -25.06 20.99
C GLY A 341 -17.20 -25.25 20.17
N GLY A 342 -16.31 -26.16 20.59
CA GLY A 342 -15.10 -26.51 19.85
C GLY A 342 -15.39 -27.18 18.51
N GLY A 343 -16.43 -28.00 18.42
CA GLY A 343 -16.89 -28.61 17.18
C GLY A 343 -17.39 -27.59 16.17
N LEU A 344 -18.15 -26.58 16.61
CA LEU A 344 -18.58 -25.47 15.73
C LEU A 344 -17.40 -24.62 15.26
N TYR A 345 -16.42 -24.36 16.13
CA TYR A 345 -15.20 -23.65 15.73
C TYR A 345 -14.37 -24.44 14.72
N ALA A 346 -14.20 -25.75 14.94
CA ALA A 346 -13.51 -26.63 14.00
C ALA A 346 -14.20 -26.69 12.63
N LEU A 347 -15.53 -26.72 12.61
CA LEU A 347 -16.30 -26.65 11.36
C LEU A 347 -16.03 -25.33 10.61
N GLY A 348 -15.98 -24.20 11.32
CA GLY A 348 -15.62 -22.92 10.73
C GLY A 348 -14.18 -22.86 10.20
N LEU A 349 -13.24 -23.55 10.86
CA LEU A 349 -11.85 -23.66 10.39
C LEU A 349 -11.72 -24.48 9.10
N ILE A 350 -12.47 -25.58 8.98
CA ILE A 350 -12.45 -26.42 7.78
C ILE A 350 -13.00 -25.64 6.58
N HIS A 351 -14.03 -24.82 6.81
CA HIS A 351 -14.71 -24.03 5.78
C HIS A 351 -14.29 -22.56 5.77
N ALA A 352 -13.09 -22.26 6.23
CA ALA A 352 -12.54 -20.91 6.16
C ALA A 352 -12.53 -20.43 4.70
N ASN A 353 -13.07 -19.24 4.44
CA ASN A 353 -13.29 -18.63 3.12
C ASN A 353 -14.21 -19.38 2.14
N HIS A 354 -14.69 -20.58 2.47
CA HIS A 354 -15.58 -21.41 1.64
C HIS A 354 -16.98 -21.53 2.25
N GLY A 355 -17.39 -20.52 3.02
CA GLY A 355 -18.68 -20.48 3.67
C GLY A 355 -19.82 -20.26 2.68
N GLY A 356 -20.32 -21.33 2.08
CA GLY A 356 -21.63 -21.36 1.42
C GLY A 356 -22.71 -21.72 2.43
N ASP A 357 -23.30 -22.90 2.25
CA ASP A 357 -24.40 -23.44 3.07
C ASP A 357 -24.08 -23.52 4.58
N ILE A 358 -22.80 -23.53 4.93
CA ILE A 358 -22.32 -23.68 6.31
C ILE A 358 -22.43 -22.38 7.10
N ILE A 359 -22.37 -21.23 6.43
CA ILE A 359 -22.69 -19.95 7.07
C ILE A 359 -24.12 -20.00 7.58
N ASP A 360 -25.06 -20.44 6.77
CA ASP A 360 -26.48 -20.49 7.15
C ASP A 360 -26.73 -21.55 8.24
N TYR A 361 -26.01 -22.68 8.19
CA TYR A 361 -26.03 -23.67 9.27
C TYR A 361 -25.52 -23.09 10.59
N LEU A 362 -24.34 -22.47 10.60
CA LEU A 362 -23.74 -21.84 11.79
C LEU A 362 -24.63 -20.70 12.31
N LEU A 363 -25.19 -19.89 11.43
CA LEU A 363 -26.10 -18.79 11.76
C LEU A 363 -27.36 -19.30 12.48
N ASN A 364 -27.96 -20.39 11.99
CA ASN A 364 -29.10 -21.03 12.66
C ASN A 364 -28.71 -21.63 14.02
N GLN A 365 -27.53 -22.25 14.11
CA GLN A 365 -27.02 -22.78 15.39
C GLN A 365 -26.76 -21.66 16.41
N LEU A 366 -26.22 -20.51 16.01
CA LEU A 366 -26.02 -19.37 16.90
C LEU A 366 -27.34 -18.77 17.40
N LYS A 367 -28.34 -18.65 16.52
CA LYS A 367 -29.67 -18.15 16.90
C LYS A 367 -30.33 -19.02 17.96
N ASN A 368 -30.12 -20.33 17.89
CA ASN A 368 -30.71 -21.31 18.82
C ASN A 368 -29.85 -21.56 20.06
N ALA A 369 -28.58 -21.15 20.06
CA ALA A 369 -27.65 -21.43 21.15
C ALA A 369 -28.04 -20.66 22.43
N SER A 370 -28.20 -21.39 23.54
CA SER A 370 -28.42 -20.83 24.89
C SER A 370 -27.14 -20.72 25.71
N ASN A 371 -26.13 -21.55 25.42
CA ASN A 371 -24.88 -21.63 26.19
C ASN A 371 -23.83 -20.65 25.67
N ASP A 372 -23.21 -19.89 26.58
CA ASP A 372 -22.17 -18.90 26.26
C ASP A 372 -20.94 -19.51 25.57
N ILE A 373 -20.55 -20.73 25.97
CA ILE A 373 -19.41 -21.45 25.38
C ILE A 373 -19.70 -21.88 23.93
N VAL A 374 -20.95 -22.28 23.65
CA VAL A 374 -21.38 -22.66 22.30
C VAL A 374 -21.49 -21.41 21.42
N ARG A 375 -21.99 -20.29 21.98
CA ARG A 375 -21.98 -18.99 21.28
C ARG A 375 -20.58 -18.49 21.00
N HIS A 376 -19.63 -18.69 21.92
CA HIS A 376 -18.23 -18.34 21.72
C HIS A 376 -17.61 -19.10 20.53
N GLY A 377 -17.65 -20.44 20.56
CA GLY A 377 -17.10 -21.28 19.49
C GLY A 377 -17.83 -21.12 18.15
N GLY A 378 -19.15 -20.96 18.22
CA GLY A 378 -19.97 -20.65 17.05
C GLY A 378 -19.65 -19.29 16.45
N SER A 379 -19.49 -18.22 17.24
CA SER A 379 -19.20 -16.87 16.73
C SER A 379 -17.84 -16.84 16.03
N LEU A 380 -16.83 -17.49 16.60
CA LEU A 380 -15.52 -17.64 15.95
C LEU A 380 -15.61 -18.46 14.66
N GLY A 381 -16.32 -19.59 14.68
CA GLY A 381 -16.51 -20.44 13.50
C GLY A 381 -17.26 -19.73 12.38
N LEU A 382 -18.31 -18.99 12.72
CA LEU A 382 -19.09 -18.16 11.80
C LEU A 382 -18.23 -17.03 11.21
N GLY A 383 -17.42 -16.35 12.04
CA GLY A 383 -16.50 -15.31 11.58
C GLY A 383 -15.45 -15.82 10.58
N LEU A 384 -14.93 -17.04 10.78
CA LEU A 384 -13.98 -17.68 9.85
C LEU A 384 -14.64 -18.13 8.55
N ALA A 385 -15.84 -18.72 8.63
CA ALA A 385 -16.58 -19.15 7.44
C ALA A 385 -17.03 -17.94 6.59
N ALA A 386 -17.41 -16.83 7.24
CA ALA A 386 -17.89 -15.62 6.61
C ALA A 386 -16.81 -14.54 6.42
N MET A 387 -15.53 -14.90 6.50
CA MET A 387 -14.41 -13.95 6.43
C MET A 387 -14.41 -13.17 5.11
N GLY A 388 -14.36 -11.83 5.20
CA GLY A 388 -14.31 -10.95 4.03
C GLY A 388 -15.55 -10.97 3.12
N THR A 389 -16.67 -11.55 3.56
CA THR A 389 -17.92 -11.57 2.77
C THR A 389 -18.73 -10.28 2.88
N ALA A 390 -18.48 -9.47 3.92
CA ALA A 390 -19.24 -8.26 4.23
C ALA A 390 -20.77 -8.46 4.28
N ARG A 391 -21.24 -9.66 4.66
CA ARG A 391 -22.67 -9.96 4.82
C ARG A 391 -23.24 -9.25 6.07
N GLN A 392 -24.24 -8.40 5.84
CA GLN A 392 -24.89 -7.65 6.92
C GLN A 392 -25.66 -8.56 7.89
N ASP A 393 -26.32 -9.61 7.41
CA ASP A 393 -27.12 -10.52 8.25
C ASP A 393 -26.28 -11.19 9.36
N VAL A 394 -25.04 -11.56 9.03
CA VAL A 394 -24.08 -12.17 9.96
C VAL A 394 -23.58 -11.12 10.94
N TYR A 395 -23.28 -9.91 10.45
CA TYR A 395 -22.85 -8.78 11.26
C TYR A 395 -23.90 -8.40 12.31
N ASP A 396 -25.18 -8.28 11.94
CA ASP A 396 -26.26 -7.89 12.85
C ASP A 396 -26.49 -8.94 13.96
N LEU A 397 -26.35 -10.23 13.63
CA LEU A 397 -26.42 -11.31 14.63
C LEU A 397 -25.26 -11.24 15.62
N LEU A 398 -24.03 -11.07 15.12
CA LEU A 398 -22.84 -10.94 15.97
C LEU A 398 -22.89 -9.67 16.83
N LYS A 399 -23.43 -8.57 16.30
CA LYS A 399 -23.69 -7.32 17.03
C LYS A 399 -24.69 -7.54 18.16
N THR A 400 -25.75 -8.32 17.92
CA THR A 400 -26.71 -8.70 18.98
C THR A 400 -26.03 -9.50 20.09
N ASN A 401 -25.14 -10.44 19.76
CA ASN A 401 -24.38 -11.21 20.75
C ASN A 401 -23.37 -10.36 21.52
N LEU A 402 -22.80 -9.34 20.88
CA LEU A 402 -21.88 -8.40 21.51
C LEU A 402 -22.63 -7.57 22.58
N TYR A 403 -23.83 -7.06 22.27
CA TYR A 403 -24.63 -6.27 23.22
C TYR A 403 -25.21 -7.06 24.41
N GLN A 404 -25.10 -8.39 24.41
CA GLN A 404 -25.45 -9.20 25.59
C GLN A 404 -24.44 -9.03 26.74
N ASP A 405 -23.29 -8.37 26.48
CA ASP A 405 -22.25 -8.00 27.46
C ASP A 405 -21.70 -9.20 28.27
N ASP A 406 -21.71 -10.40 27.67
CA ASP A 406 -21.02 -11.57 28.23
C ASP A 406 -19.53 -11.54 27.87
N ALA A 407 -18.67 -11.69 28.87
CA ALA A 407 -17.22 -11.56 28.74
C ALA A 407 -16.59 -12.62 27.80
N VAL A 408 -17.15 -13.83 27.72
CA VAL A 408 -16.60 -14.91 26.88
C VAL A 408 -17.15 -14.82 25.46
N THR A 409 -18.46 -14.68 25.31
CA THR A 409 -19.10 -14.54 23.99
C THR A 409 -18.69 -13.25 23.29
N GLY A 410 -18.58 -12.13 24.04
CA GLY A 410 -18.25 -10.82 23.48
C GLY A 410 -16.84 -10.71 22.92
N GLU A 411 -15.85 -11.45 23.47
CA GLU A 411 -14.50 -11.51 22.90
C GLU A 411 -14.50 -12.18 21.52
N ALA A 412 -15.20 -13.31 21.39
CA ALA A 412 -15.37 -14.02 20.13
C ALA A 412 -16.18 -13.21 19.11
N ALA A 413 -17.28 -12.59 19.55
CA ALA A 413 -18.13 -11.76 18.71
C ALA A 413 -17.35 -10.54 18.17
N GLY A 414 -16.57 -9.85 19.01
CA GLY A 414 -15.74 -8.72 18.60
C GLY A 414 -14.70 -9.08 17.53
N LEU A 415 -14.05 -10.25 17.67
CA LEU A 415 -13.14 -10.77 16.64
C LEU A 415 -13.87 -11.16 15.36
N ALA A 416 -15.00 -11.87 15.48
CA ALA A 416 -15.79 -12.33 14.35
C ALA A 416 -16.36 -11.17 13.53
N LEU A 417 -16.81 -10.08 14.17
CA LEU A 417 -17.25 -8.86 13.49
C LEU A 417 -16.15 -8.29 12.59
N GLY A 418 -14.92 -8.24 13.08
CA GLY A 418 -13.77 -7.80 12.30
C GLY A 418 -13.38 -8.72 11.15
N LEU A 419 -13.51 -10.04 11.33
CA LEU A 419 -13.26 -11.03 10.27
C LEU A 419 -14.30 -10.94 9.15
N VAL A 420 -15.58 -10.79 9.47
CA VAL A 420 -16.67 -10.65 8.48
C VAL A 420 -16.51 -9.36 7.67
N MET A 421 -16.15 -8.27 8.35
CA MET A 421 -15.97 -6.94 7.75
C MET A 421 -14.53 -6.64 7.31
N LEU A 422 -13.68 -7.68 7.18
CA LEU A 422 -12.27 -7.56 6.84
C LEU A 422 -12.07 -6.72 5.58
N GLY A 423 -11.31 -5.63 5.69
CA GLY A 423 -10.99 -4.74 4.57
C GLY A 423 -12.16 -3.96 3.96
N SER A 424 -13.40 -4.08 4.47
CA SER A 424 -14.60 -3.45 3.88
C SER A 424 -14.68 -1.93 4.10
N LYS A 425 -13.96 -1.39 5.09
CA LYS A 425 -14.00 0.01 5.55
C LYS A 425 -15.41 0.57 5.83
N ASN A 426 -16.36 -0.29 6.21
CA ASN A 426 -17.71 0.19 6.52
C ASN A 426 -17.69 1.13 7.74
N ALA A 427 -18.00 2.41 7.51
CA ALA A 427 -17.97 3.46 8.54
C ALA A 427 -18.90 3.13 9.71
N GLN A 428 -20.07 2.54 9.44
CA GLN A 428 -21.02 2.14 10.47
C GLN A 428 -20.41 1.08 11.40
N ALA A 429 -19.72 0.09 10.83
CA ALA A 429 -19.10 -0.96 11.63
C ALA A 429 -17.98 -0.43 12.52
N ILE A 430 -17.20 0.52 12.02
CA ILE A 430 -16.14 1.17 12.78
C ILE A 430 -16.73 2.00 13.92
N GLU A 431 -17.76 2.81 13.64
CA GLU A 431 -18.42 3.65 14.65
C GLU A 431 -19.08 2.81 15.75
N ASP A 432 -19.81 1.75 15.36
CA ASP A 432 -20.42 0.80 16.30
C ASP A 432 -19.38 0.15 17.22
N MET A 433 -18.29 -0.39 16.64
CA MET A 433 -17.26 -1.10 17.41
C MET A 433 -16.46 -0.17 18.31
N VAL A 434 -16.11 1.04 17.84
CA VAL A 434 -15.37 2.03 18.63
C VAL A 434 -16.25 2.58 19.76
N GLY A 435 -17.52 2.91 19.47
CA GLY A 435 -18.47 3.38 20.47
C GLY A 435 -18.67 2.35 21.58
N TYR A 436 -18.93 1.09 21.21
CA TYR A 436 -19.11 0.04 22.21
C TYR A 436 -17.82 -0.29 22.98
N ALA A 437 -16.65 -0.19 22.33
CA ALA A 437 -15.37 -0.37 23.01
C ALA A 437 -15.03 0.75 24.02
N GLN A 438 -15.70 1.91 23.98
CA GLN A 438 -15.54 2.93 25.01
C GLN A 438 -16.52 2.76 26.18
N GLU A 439 -17.64 2.06 25.97
CA GLU A 439 -18.69 1.85 26.98
C GLU A 439 -18.44 0.60 27.84
N THR A 440 -17.88 -0.47 27.25
CA THR A 440 -17.71 -1.74 27.96
C THR A 440 -16.58 -1.70 28.99
N GLN A 441 -16.82 -2.34 30.14
CA GLN A 441 -15.83 -2.49 31.21
C GLN A 441 -15.07 -3.83 31.13
N HIS A 442 -15.49 -4.74 30.25
CA HIS A 442 -14.92 -6.07 30.16
C HIS A 442 -13.66 -6.08 29.30
N GLU A 443 -12.50 -6.34 29.94
CA GLU A 443 -11.21 -6.39 29.24
C GLU A 443 -11.17 -7.39 28.08
N LYS A 444 -11.89 -8.51 28.17
CA LYS A 444 -11.94 -9.54 27.11
C LYS A 444 -12.63 -9.02 25.86
N ILE A 445 -13.77 -8.35 26.03
CA ILE A 445 -14.54 -7.74 24.94
C ILE A 445 -13.71 -6.62 24.30
N LEU A 446 -13.07 -5.77 25.11
CA LEU A 446 -12.16 -4.72 24.63
C LEU A 446 -11.02 -5.27 23.76
N ARG A 447 -10.43 -6.41 24.15
CA ARG A 447 -9.35 -7.05 23.38
C ARG A 447 -9.88 -7.61 22.05
N GLY A 448 -11.05 -8.25 22.06
CA GLY A 448 -11.68 -8.76 20.83
C GLY A 448 -12.00 -7.64 19.84
N LEU A 449 -12.64 -6.57 20.31
CA LEU A 449 -12.95 -5.38 19.50
C LEU A 449 -11.70 -4.65 19.03
N ALA A 450 -10.66 -4.55 19.87
CA ALA A 450 -9.40 -3.91 19.51
C ALA A 450 -8.75 -4.54 18.27
N VAL A 451 -8.81 -5.86 18.15
CA VAL A 451 -8.32 -6.58 16.96
C VAL A 451 -9.34 -6.51 15.83
N GLY A 452 -10.65 -6.58 16.13
CA GLY A 452 -11.71 -6.48 15.14
C GLY A 452 -11.65 -5.16 14.34
N ILE A 453 -11.49 -4.03 15.04
CA ILE A 453 -11.34 -2.70 14.41
C ILE A 453 -10.10 -2.66 13.48
N ALA A 454 -9.00 -3.29 13.89
CA ALA A 454 -7.78 -3.35 13.08
C ALA A 454 -7.98 -4.18 11.79
N LEU A 455 -8.72 -5.29 11.87
CA LEU A 455 -9.04 -6.14 10.71
C LEU A 455 -9.92 -5.40 9.68
N VAL A 456 -10.91 -4.62 10.13
CA VAL A 456 -11.77 -3.86 9.20
C VAL A 456 -10.97 -2.86 8.34
N MET A 457 -9.85 -2.36 8.85
CA MET A 457 -8.96 -1.41 8.16
C MET A 457 -7.83 -2.04 7.34
N TYR A 458 -7.88 -3.35 7.11
CA TYR A 458 -6.85 -4.05 6.33
C TYR A 458 -6.64 -3.44 4.92
N GLY A 459 -5.41 -3.06 4.60
CA GLY A 459 -5.02 -2.54 3.27
C GLY A 459 -5.58 -1.17 2.89
N ARG A 460 -6.14 -0.41 3.84
CA ARG A 460 -6.74 0.92 3.59
C ARG A 460 -5.77 2.10 3.71
N MET A 461 -4.52 1.87 4.13
CA MET A 461 -3.43 2.87 4.19
C MET A 461 -3.87 4.20 4.82
N GLU A 462 -3.72 5.33 4.12
CA GLU A 462 -3.98 6.69 4.62
C GLU A 462 -5.43 6.91 5.09
N GLU A 463 -6.40 6.16 4.57
CA GLU A 463 -7.81 6.26 5.00
C GLU A 463 -7.98 5.88 6.48
N ALA A 464 -7.06 5.09 7.04
CA ALA A 464 -7.09 4.70 8.45
C ALA A 464 -6.47 5.76 9.40
N ASP A 465 -5.74 6.75 8.88
CA ASP A 465 -4.94 7.68 9.71
C ASP A 465 -5.80 8.45 10.74
N ALA A 466 -7.01 8.87 10.34
CA ALA A 466 -7.95 9.58 11.22
C ALA A 466 -8.41 8.70 12.40
N LEU A 467 -8.75 7.43 12.12
CA LEU A 467 -9.13 6.46 13.14
C LEU A 467 -7.95 6.16 14.08
N ILE A 468 -6.76 5.98 13.52
CA ILE A 468 -5.54 5.69 14.31
C ILE A 468 -5.23 6.87 15.24
N GLU A 469 -5.36 8.12 14.79
CA GLU A 469 -5.20 9.30 15.66
C GLU A 469 -6.21 9.35 16.80
N SER A 470 -7.48 9.04 16.53
CA SER A 470 -8.50 8.94 17.56
C SER A 470 -8.14 7.89 18.62
N LEU A 471 -7.83 6.67 18.18
CA LEU A 471 -7.49 5.54 19.07
C LEU A 471 -6.20 5.75 19.87
N CYS A 472 -5.20 6.46 19.31
CA CYS A 472 -3.95 6.75 20.01
C CYS A 472 -4.12 7.76 21.14
N ARG A 473 -5.10 8.67 21.05
CA ARG A 473 -5.37 9.71 22.04
C ARG A 473 -6.26 9.22 23.18
N ASP A 474 -6.84 8.04 23.06
CA ASP A 474 -7.72 7.48 24.07
C ASP A 474 -6.97 7.21 25.40
N LYS A 475 -7.72 7.28 26.51
CA LYS A 475 -7.22 7.03 27.87
C LYS A 475 -6.87 5.55 28.04
N ASP A 476 -7.63 4.66 27.41
CA ASP A 476 -7.49 3.23 27.63
C ASP A 476 -6.25 2.62 26.95
N PRO A 477 -5.42 1.85 27.68
CA PRO A 477 -4.24 1.20 27.11
C PRO A 477 -4.56 0.13 26.05
N ILE A 478 -5.76 -0.46 26.07
CA ILE A 478 -6.16 -1.49 25.09
C ILE A 478 -6.53 -0.82 23.75
N LEU A 479 -7.28 0.29 23.78
CA LEU A 479 -7.61 1.08 22.59
C LEU A 479 -6.36 1.71 21.95
N ARG A 480 -5.40 2.18 22.76
CA ARG A 480 -4.10 2.64 22.23
C ARG A 480 -3.33 1.51 21.52
N ARG A 481 -3.42 0.27 22.02
CA ARG A 481 -2.85 -0.91 21.35
C ARG A 481 -3.63 -1.26 20.07
N SER A 482 -4.95 -1.15 20.08
CA SER A 482 -5.79 -1.27 18.88
C SER A 482 -5.31 -0.32 17.78
N GLY A 483 -5.07 0.95 18.11
CA GLY A 483 -4.51 1.93 17.17
C GLY A 483 -3.21 1.45 16.51
N MET A 484 -2.33 0.77 17.25
CA MET A 484 -1.09 0.21 16.69
C MET A 484 -1.34 -1.02 15.80
N TYR A 485 -2.29 -1.89 16.16
CA TYR A 485 -2.71 -2.99 15.30
C TYR A 485 -3.35 -2.48 14.00
N THR A 486 -4.14 -1.40 14.08
CA THR A 486 -4.72 -0.74 12.91
C THR A 486 -3.63 -0.15 12.00
N VAL A 487 -2.56 0.45 12.55
CA VAL A 487 -1.40 0.87 11.75
C VAL A 487 -0.78 -0.34 11.03
N ALA A 488 -0.54 -1.44 11.75
CA ALA A 488 0.08 -2.63 11.18
C ALA A 488 -0.76 -3.22 10.04
N MET A 489 -2.08 -3.36 10.24
CA MET A 489 -3.01 -3.92 9.25
C MET A 489 -3.27 -2.97 8.07
N ALA A 490 -3.35 -1.66 8.31
CA ALA A 490 -3.58 -0.68 7.25
C ALA A 490 -2.38 -0.53 6.30
N TYR A 491 -1.16 -0.67 6.83
CA TYR A 491 0.09 -0.51 6.10
C TYR A 491 0.81 -1.85 5.82
N CYS A 492 0.11 -2.98 5.86
CA CYS A 492 0.66 -4.29 5.49
C CYS A 492 1.29 -4.25 4.09
N GLY A 493 2.54 -4.71 3.98
CA GLY A 493 3.27 -4.73 2.70
C GLY A 493 3.74 -3.36 2.20
N SER A 494 3.53 -2.27 2.97
CA SER A 494 3.99 -0.92 2.61
C SER A 494 5.23 -0.50 3.39
N GLY A 495 6.20 0.09 2.71
CA GLY A 495 7.40 0.70 3.31
C GLY A 495 7.20 2.15 3.76
N ASN A 496 5.99 2.55 4.18
CA ASN A 496 5.71 3.95 4.50
C ASN A 496 6.45 4.40 5.78
N ASN A 497 7.36 5.35 5.61
CA ASN A 497 8.18 5.92 6.69
C ASN A 497 7.34 6.61 7.79
N LYS A 498 6.18 7.18 7.45
CA LYS A 498 5.29 7.84 8.42
C LYS A 498 4.75 6.84 9.44
N ALA A 499 4.28 5.68 8.97
CA ALA A 499 3.75 4.61 9.82
C ALA A 499 4.84 4.02 10.73
N ILE A 500 6.03 3.74 10.18
CA ILE A 500 7.18 3.22 10.95
C ILE A 500 7.63 4.22 12.01
N ARG A 501 7.78 5.51 11.64
CA ARG A 501 8.17 6.56 12.58
C ARG A 501 7.17 6.71 13.72
N ARG A 502 5.88 6.61 13.43
CA ARG A 502 4.81 6.65 14.44
C ARG A 502 4.88 5.46 15.39
N LEU A 503 5.03 4.24 14.87
CA LEU A 503 5.19 3.03 15.69
C LEU A 503 6.43 3.11 16.58
N LEU A 504 7.56 3.56 16.04
CA LEU A 504 8.82 3.72 16.79
C LEU A 504 8.67 4.76 17.90
N HIS A 505 8.04 5.90 17.60
CA HIS A 505 7.78 6.94 18.59
C HIS A 505 6.91 6.40 19.74
N VAL A 506 5.81 5.71 19.43
CA VAL A 506 4.93 5.11 20.46
C VAL A 506 5.67 4.06 21.28
N ALA A 507 6.51 3.21 20.65
CA ALA A 507 7.29 2.20 21.37
C ALA A 507 8.25 2.84 22.39
N VAL A 508 8.98 3.88 21.99
CA VAL A 508 9.92 4.59 22.87
C VAL A 508 9.18 5.37 23.97
N SER A 509 8.12 6.10 23.63
CA SER A 509 7.34 6.86 24.61
C SER A 509 6.61 5.95 25.62
N ALA A 510 6.10 4.79 25.18
CA ALA A 510 5.49 3.81 26.07
C ALA A 510 6.52 3.19 27.03
N LEU A 511 7.72 2.87 26.55
CA LEU A 511 8.84 2.40 27.38
C LEU A 511 9.24 3.43 28.45
N LEU A 512 9.26 4.72 28.09
CA LEU A 512 9.55 5.81 29.02
C LEU A 512 8.42 6.01 30.05
N PHE A 513 7.15 5.89 29.63
CA PHE A 513 6.01 5.97 30.54
C PHE A 513 5.99 4.80 31.54
N PHE A 514 6.41 3.60 31.11
CA PHE A 514 6.64 2.49 32.03
C PHE A 514 7.82 2.73 32.96
N ARG A 515 8.94 3.33 32.50
CA ARG A 515 10.05 3.73 33.41
C ARG A 515 9.60 4.74 34.47
N GLY A 516 8.77 5.72 34.12
CA GLY A 516 8.23 6.70 35.09
C GLY A 516 7.27 6.11 36.13
N LYS A 517 6.54 5.03 35.80
CA LYS A 517 5.71 4.27 36.76
C LYS A 517 6.52 3.27 37.60
N VAL A 518 7.71 2.88 37.15
CA VAL A 518 8.58 1.87 37.77
C VAL A 518 9.53 2.49 38.82
N GLU A 519 9.62 3.82 38.94
CA GLU A 519 10.33 4.47 40.06
C GLU A 519 9.70 4.19 41.44
N GLY A 520 8.55 3.51 41.50
CA GLY A 520 7.97 2.98 42.74
C GLY A 520 8.24 1.51 43.06
N LYS A 521 8.63 0.65 42.10
CA LYS A 521 8.97 -0.76 42.31
C LYS A 521 9.86 -1.27 41.18
N VAL A 522 11.11 -1.64 41.49
CA VAL A 522 12.10 -2.18 40.55
C VAL A 522 11.59 -3.48 39.92
N CYS A 523 11.20 -3.44 38.64
CA CYS A 523 11.09 -4.63 37.80
C CYS A 523 12.22 -4.60 36.76
N ARG A 524 13.20 -5.49 36.93
CA ARG A 524 14.31 -5.67 35.99
C ARG A 524 13.82 -6.56 34.84
N TRP A 525 13.49 -5.95 33.70
CA TRP A 525 13.26 -6.71 32.46
C TRP A 525 14.60 -6.93 31.75
N THR A 526 15.09 -8.17 31.81
CA THR A 526 16.23 -8.61 30.98
C THR A 526 15.66 -9.09 29.65
N ILE A 527 15.96 -8.39 28.55
CA ILE A 527 15.68 -8.89 27.21
C ILE A 527 16.68 -10.03 26.95
N ARG A 528 16.19 -11.28 26.96
CA ARG A 528 16.90 -12.40 26.35
C ARG A 528 16.08 -12.87 25.15
N GLY A 529 16.70 -12.82 23.98
CA GLY A 529 16.11 -13.29 22.73
C GLY A 529 15.91 -14.80 22.75
N GLY A 530 14.78 -15.22 22.18
CA GLY A 530 14.47 -16.61 21.85
C GLY A 530 13.55 -17.30 22.86
N GLY A 531 12.36 -17.70 22.40
CA GLY A 531 11.59 -18.80 23.00
C GLY A 531 10.48 -18.39 23.97
N TYR A 532 9.28 -18.85 23.65
CA TYR A 532 8.05 -18.85 24.43
C TYR A 532 8.24 -19.24 25.91
N LEU A 533 7.78 -18.39 26.83
CA LEU A 533 6.87 -18.68 27.96
C LEU A 533 6.87 -17.48 28.94
N TYR A 534 5.70 -16.87 29.18
CA TYR A 534 5.53 -15.88 30.24
C TYR A 534 5.18 -16.60 31.54
N HIS A 535 6.13 -16.73 32.46
CA HIS A 535 5.82 -17.06 33.85
C HIS A 535 5.94 -15.79 34.70
N MET A 536 4.81 -15.32 35.20
CA MET A 536 4.69 -14.19 36.10
C MET A 536 4.76 -14.72 37.54
N SER A 537 5.96 -14.81 38.10
CA SER A 537 6.12 -15.11 39.53
C SER A 537 6.11 -13.80 40.31
N TYR A 538 5.06 -13.59 41.09
CA TYR A 538 5.01 -12.57 42.13
C TYR A 538 5.93 -13.01 43.28
N ILE A 539 6.83 -12.12 43.72
CA ILE A 539 7.38 -12.14 45.09
C ILE A 539 6.67 -11.03 45.85
#